data_AF-A0AAD6BD57-F1
#
_entry.id   AF-A0AAD6BD57-F1
#
_cell.length_a   1.000
_cell.length_b   1.000
_cell.length_c   1.000
_cell.angle_alpha   90.00
_cell.angle_beta   90.00
_cell.angle_gamma   90.00
#
_symmetry.space_group_name_H-M   'P 1'
#
loop_
_entity.id
_entity.type
_entity.pdbx_description
1 polymer ?
#
loop_
_entity_poly.entity_id
_entity_poly.type
_entity_poly.pdbx_seq_one_letter_code
_entity_poly.pdbx_strand_id
1 'polypeptide(L)'
;MTHSISVLYIYAADLWSVQQTSAHQLTSYCLSFAVSTHEPTMSTYISELEVSLNADEERDLRRTGFNIIDGNLNAGVGGNAIRLWYKYGSVPITKVQVSFNNEMADGLIKAAYKKIYKDLNAGAGGCDLYLWYSQGSGEFDTPIVEISVTTDAANEACEKNVQKVCANSSEENLQPFKEKMAGFVSAAQTEHSAEEESLDLAQRSFQDTVSYFGVKPKSGEKDVAPNLVFMLWYEFCNDFKNAWTRQNKKISKEKLKEAQENIKKITAEKRVETKKINANSLKERLRQKEAGVSSS
;
A
#
# COMPACT_ATOMS: atom_id res chain seq x y z
N MET A 1 -16.30 5.60 40.29
CA MET A 1 -16.98 6.43 39.27
C MET A 1 -16.74 5.78 37.92
N THR A 2 -17.80 5.40 37.23
CA THR A 2 -17.77 4.66 35.97
C THR A 2 -17.35 5.59 34.83
N HIS A 3 -16.12 5.41 34.33
CA HIS A 3 -15.63 6.08 33.13
C HIS A 3 -16.28 5.39 31.92
N SER A 4 -17.26 6.04 31.29
CA SER A 4 -17.92 5.53 30.09
C SER A 4 -17.30 6.19 28.86
N ILE A 5 -16.33 5.49 28.27
CA ILE A 5 -15.82 5.83 26.93
C ILE A 5 -16.78 5.19 25.93
N SER A 6 -17.50 6.02 25.18
CA SER A 6 -18.29 5.56 24.04
C SER A 6 -17.39 5.60 22.80
N VAL A 7 -16.90 4.44 22.36
CA VAL A 7 -16.25 4.30 21.05
C VAL A 7 -17.36 4.12 20.02
N LEU A 8 -17.53 5.09 19.11
CA LEU A 8 -18.43 4.91 17.98
C LEU A 8 -17.64 4.17 16.89
N TYR A 9 -17.94 2.88 16.71
CA TYR A 9 -17.46 2.10 15.56
C TYR A 9 -18.40 2.33 14.39
N ILE A 10 -17.93 2.99 13.33
CA ILE A 10 -18.65 3.07 12.06
C ILE A 10 -18.09 1.98 11.17
N TYR A 11 -18.83 0.87 11.06
CA TYR A 11 -18.57 -0.16 10.05
C TYR A 11 -19.08 0.35 8.70
N ALA A 12 -18.19 0.72 7.79
CA ALA A 12 -18.54 0.96 6.38
C ALA A 12 -18.67 -0.37 5.60
N ALA A 13 -19.27 -1.40 6.21
CA ALA A 13 -19.14 -2.78 5.73
C ALA A 13 -20.23 -3.25 4.73
N ASP A 14 -21.36 -2.56 4.58
CA ASP A 14 -22.55 -3.20 3.94
C ASP A 14 -22.96 -2.66 2.57
N LEU A 15 -22.04 -2.17 1.72
CA LEU A 15 -22.38 -1.77 0.34
C LEU A 15 -21.50 -2.35 -0.78
N TRP A 16 -20.80 -3.46 -0.54
CA TRP A 16 -20.11 -4.21 -1.61
C TRP A 16 -20.45 -5.70 -1.68
N SER A 17 -21.64 -6.09 -1.19
CA SER A 17 -22.19 -7.39 -1.53
C SER A 17 -23.10 -7.25 -2.74
N VAL A 18 -22.52 -7.42 -3.93
CA VAL A 18 -23.03 -8.21 -5.07
C VAL A 18 -22.10 -7.96 -6.26
N GLN A 19 -21.41 -9.04 -6.67
CA GLN A 19 -20.49 -9.20 -7.81
C GLN A 19 -18.99 -8.88 -7.58
N GLN A 20 -18.24 -9.80 -6.96
CA GLN A 20 -17.40 -10.78 -7.68
C GLN A 20 -16.63 -11.70 -6.72
N THR A 21 -16.55 -12.97 -7.13
CA THR A 21 -15.87 -14.08 -6.50
C THR A 21 -14.36 -14.02 -6.68
N SER A 22 -13.61 -13.75 -5.61
CA SER A 22 -12.29 -14.34 -5.36
C SER A 22 -11.83 -13.97 -3.95
N ALA A 23 -11.67 -14.99 -3.11
CA ALA A 23 -11.21 -14.85 -1.74
C ALA A 23 -9.72 -14.43 -1.72
N HIS A 24 -9.44 -13.19 -1.34
CA HIS A 24 -8.38 -12.77 -0.41
C HIS A 24 -8.40 -11.23 -0.31
N GLN A 25 -8.33 -10.75 0.95
CA GLN A 25 -8.38 -9.35 1.40
C GLN A 25 -9.77 -8.70 1.46
N LEU A 26 -10.44 -8.88 2.61
CA LEU A 26 -11.47 -7.98 3.11
C LEU A 26 -10.82 -7.13 4.22
N THR A 27 -10.25 -5.98 3.87
CA THR A 27 -9.91 -4.96 4.87
C THR A 27 -11.19 -4.20 5.21
N SER A 28 -11.75 -4.49 6.38
CA SER A 28 -12.85 -3.72 6.96
C SER A 28 -12.31 -2.36 7.42
N TYR A 29 -12.53 -1.30 6.63
CA TYR A 29 -12.20 0.06 7.03
C TYR A 29 -13.30 0.57 7.98
N CYS A 30 -13.04 0.48 9.30
CA CYS A 30 -13.90 1.06 10.32
C CYS A 30 -13.43 2.47 10.64
N LEU A 31 -14.29 3.47 10.44
CA LEU A 31 -14.05 4.81 10.98
C LEU A 31 -14.37 4.75 12.48
N SER A 32 -13.36 4.81 13.35
CA SER A 32 -13.57 4.83 14.81
C SER A 32 -13.30 6.20 15.39
N PHE A 33 -14.28 6.76 16.09
CA PHE A 33 -14.08 7.93 16.92
C PHE A 33 -13.87 7.48 18.36
N ALA A 34 -12.73 7.85 18.95
CA ALA A 34 -12.47 7.63 20.35
C ALA A 34 -12.62 8.94 21.13
N VAL A 35 -13.52 8.95 22.11
CA VAL A 35 -13.82 10.13 22.92
C VAL A 35 -13.30 9.91 24.35
N SER A 36 -12.46 10.81 24.83
CA SER A 36 -11.94 10.77 26.20
C SER A 36 -12.74 11.70 27.12
N THR A 37 -12.98 11.27 28.36
CA THR A 37 -13.68 12.03 29.39
C THR A 37 -12.74 12.27 30.58
N HIS A 38 -12.19 13.48 30.69
CA HIS A 38 -11.44 13.94 31.88
C HIS A 38 -12.08 15.23 32.43
N GLU A 39 -12.02 15.42 33.75
CA GLU A 39 -12.42 16.68 34.39
C GLU A 39 -11.45 17.80 33.99
N PRO A 40 -11.93 18.86 33.30
CA PRO A 40 -11.05 19.89 32.78
C PRO A 40 -10.68 20.93 33.84
N THR A 41 -9.41 21.29 33.85
CA THR A 41 -8.92 22.51 34.46
C THR A 41 -9.17 23.66 33.48
N MET A 42 -9.98 24.65 33.89
CA MET A 42 -10.41 25.87 33.17
C MET A 42 -11.69 25.74 32.33
N SER A 43 -12.52 26.79 32.42
CA SER A 43 -13.95 26.91 32.11
C SER A 43 -14.37 26.81 30.62
N THR A 44 -13.72 25.97 29.81
CA THR A 44 -14.02 25.85 28.38
C THR A 44 -13.99 24.41 27.91
N TYR A 45 -15.00 24.02 27.13
CA TYR A 45 -15.16 22.66 26.60
C TYR A 45 -15.22 22.70 25.07
N ILE A 46 -15.00 21.56 24.41
CA ILE A 46 -15.32 21.41 23.00
C ILE A 46 -16.81 21.74 22.83
N SER A 47 -17.12 22.83 22.12
CA SER A 47 -18.47 23.39 22.03
C SER A 47 -18.97 23.51 20.59
N GLU A 48 -18.08 23.39 19.61
CA GLU A 48 -18.47 23.44 18.21
C GLU A 48 -17.62 22.47 17.41
N LEU A 49 -18.24 21.82 16.43
CA LEU A 49 -17.61 20.95 15.46
C LEU A 49 -17.93 21.43 14.06
N GLU A 50 -16.95 21.32 13.16
CA GLU A 50 -17.13 21.60 11.74
C GLU A 50 -16.26 20.68 10.87
N VAL A 51 -16.57 20.60 9.57
CA VAL A 51 -15.89 19.73 8.61
C VAL A 51 -15.42 20.54 7.41
N SER A 52 -14.16 20.36 7.01
CA SER A 52 -13.65 20.90 5.75
C SER A 52 -13.58 19.81 4.69
N LEU A 53 -13.96 20.16 3.46
CA LEU A 53 -13.88 19.26 2.30
C LEU A 53 -12.73 19.61 1.35
N ASN A 54 -12.06 20.74 1.56
CA ASN A 54 -10.98 21.22 0.70
C ASN A 54 -10.08 22.21 1.46
N ALA A 55 -8.91 22.51 0.88
CA ALA A 55 -7.89 23.36 1.48
C ALA A 55 -8.34 24.83 1.69
N ASP A 56 -9.33 25.32 0.96
CA ASP A 56 -9.81 26.69 1.12
C ASP A 56 -10.65 26.81 2.40
N GLU A 57 -11.55 25.84 2.62
CA GLU A 57 -12.32 25.72 3.87
C GLU A 57 -11.43 25.52 5.09
N GLU A 58 -10.34 24.72 4.97
CA GLU A 58 -9.35 24.59 6.05
C GLU A 58 -8.72 25.93 6.43
N ARG A 59 -8.36 26.76 5.43
CA ARG A 59 -7.79 28.09 5.69
C ARG A 59 -8.79 29.01 6.39
N ASP A 60 -10.06 28.96 6.00
CA ASP A 60 -11.11 29.76 6.62
C ASP A 60 -11.40 29.32 8.06
N LEU A 61 -11.46 28.02 8.34
CA LEU A 61 -11.68 27.50 9.69
C LEU A 61 -10.51 27.83 10.63
N ARG A 62 -9.26 27.75 10.16
CA ARG A 62 -8.10 28.23 10.92
C ARG A 62 -8.23 29.71 11.28
N ARG A 63 -8.66 30.54 10.33
CA ARG A 63 -8.82 31.99 10.53
C ARG A 63 -9.94 32.34 11.52
N THR A 64 -10.95 31.49 11.64
CA THR A 64 -12.08 31.68 12.58
C THR A 64 -11.84 31.07 13.97
N GLY A 65 -10.64 30.54 14.21
CA GLY A 65 -10.20 30.05 15.51
C GLY A 65 -10.64 28.61 15.82
N PHE A 66 -10.92 27.81 14.80
CA PHE A 66 -11.08 26.37 14.96
C PHE A 66 -9.71 25.69 15.00
N ASN A 67 -9.62 24.66 15.84
CA ASN A 67 -8.50 23.74 15.90
C ASN A 67 -8.80 22.54 14.99
N ILE A 68 -7.80 22.12 14.23
CA ILE A 68 -7.90 20.91 13.39
C ILE A 68 -7.76 19.67 14.28
N ILE A 69 -8.49 18.62 13.94
CA ILE A 69 -8.27 17.27 14.45
C ILE A 69 -7.42 16.55 13.41
N ASP A 70 -6.27 16.04 13.84
CA ASP A 70 -5.37 15.32 12.96
C ASP A 70 -6.02 14.01 12.46
N GLY A 71 -5.70 13.64 11.22
CA GLY A 71 -6.35 12.57 10.47
C GLY A 71 -7.21 13.07 9.30
N ASN A 72 -7.15 12.38 8.16
CA ASN A 72 -8.06 12.58 7.02
C ASN A 72 -9.12 11.47 7.07
N LEU A 73 -10.40 11.85 7.13
CA LEU A 73 -11.51 10.88 7.24
C LEU A 73 -11.62 9.97 6.00
N ASN A 74 -11.10 10.40 4.85
CA ASN A 74 -11.04 9.61 3.62
C ASN A 74 -9.64 9.03 3.33
N ALA A 75 -8.74 8.98 4.32
CA ALA A 75 -7.43 8.34 4.14
C ALA A 75 -7.61 6.87 3.71
N GLY A 76 -6.91 6.47 2.65
CA GLY A 76 -6.94 5.09 2.12
C GLY A 76 -8.08 4.77 1.14
N VAL A 77 -9.15 5.57 1.09
CA VAL A 77 -10.28 5.37 0.15
C VAL A 77 -10.15 6.26 -1.10
N GLY A 78 -9.43 7.38 -0.98
CA GLY A 78 -9.36 8.41 -2.02
C GLY A 78 -10.53 9.39 -1.94
N GLY A 79 -10.55 10.40 -2.81
CA GLY A 79 -11.53 11.48 -2.78
C GLY A 79 -11.00 12.76 -2.14
N ASN A 80 -11.89 13.57 -1.56
CA ASN A 80 -11.48 14.83 -0.92
C ASN A 80 -10.75 14.55 0.40
N ALA A 81 -9.78 15.41 0.74
CA ALA A 81 -9.18 15.41 2.07
C ALA A 81 -10.17 16.03 3.05
N ILE A 82 -10.84 15.19 3.84
CA ILE A 82 -11.87 15.61 4.78
C ILE A 82 -11.25 15.68 6.18
N ARG A 83 -11.34 16.85 6.80
CA ARG A 83 -10.81 17.09 8.15
C ARG A 83 -11.92 17.51 9.09
N LEU A 84 -11.83 17.04 10.33
CA LEU A 84 -12.70 17.47 11.42
C LEU A 84 -12.05 18.62 12.18
N TRP A 85 -12.87 19.55 12.64
CA TRP A 85 -12.45 20.76 13.32
C TRP A 85 -13.26 20.95 14.57
N TYR A 86 -12.67 21.56 15.59
CA TYR A 86 -13.37 21.89 16.83
C TYR A 86 -13.03 23.28 17.34
N LYS A 87 -13.92 23.82 18.18
CA LYS A 87 -13.69 25.09 18.87
C LYS A 87 -14.14 25.00 20.32
N TYR A 88 -13.37 25.64 21.19
CA TYR A 88 -13.70 25.75 22.61
C TYR A 88 -14.78 26.82 22.85
N GLY A 89 -15.65 26.56 23.82
CA GLY A 89 -16.73 27.46 24.22
C GLY A 89 -17.32 27.10 25.59
N SER A 90 -18.47 27.69 25.89
CA SER A 90 -19.12 27.58 27.20
C SER A 90 -20.14 26.45 27.31
N VAL A 91 -20.71 25.96 26.21
CA VAL A 91 -21.72 24.89 26.21
C VAL A 91 -21.12 23.64 25.57
N PRO A 92 -20.82 22.60 26.37
CA PRO A 92 -20.11 21.45 25.86
C PRO A 92 -20.95 20.66 24.88
N ILE A 93 -20.27 20.09 23.88
CA ILE A 93 -20.76 18.95 23.13
C ILE A 93 -20.70 17.74 24.05
N THR A 94 -21.79 16.98 24.10
CA THR A 94 -21.93 15.84 25.02
C THR A 94 -22.13 14.53 24.28
N LYS A 95 -22.56 14.58 23.01
CA LYS A 95 -22.76 13.41 22.16
C LYS A 95 -22.43 13.75 20.72
N VAL A 96 -21.88 12.77 20.01
CA VAL A 96 -21.61 12.81 18.57
C VAL A 96 -22.21 11.55 17.96
N GLN A 97 -22.85 11.70 16.80
CA GLN A 97 -23.54 10.64 16.06
C GLN A 97 -23.30 10.80 14.57
N VAL A 98 -23.47 9.73 13.80
CA VAL A 98 -23.37 9.76 12.34
C VAL A 98 -24.61 9.15 11.72
N SER A 99 -25.07 9.71 10.60
CA SER A 99 -26.15 9.14 9.80
C SER A 99 -25.63 8.74 8.42
N PHE A 100 -26.03 7.55 7.95
CA PHE A 100 -25.77 7.05 6.59
C PHE A 100 -27.05 6.76 5.80
N ASN A 101 -28.22 7.07 6.36
CA ASN A 101 -29.52 6.94 5.72
C ASN A 101 -30.52 7.96 6.30
N ASN A 102 -31.67 8.10 5.62
CA ASN A 102 -32.69 9.09 5.96
C ASN A 102 -33.42 8.78 7.28
N GLU A 103 -33.68 7.51 7.60
CA GLU A 103 -34.39 7.14 8.83
C GLU A 103 -33.60 7.51 10.09
N MET A 104 -32.28 7.29 10.06
CA MET A 104 -31.38 7.73 11.13
C MET A 104 -31.33 9.25 11.23
N ALA A 105 -31.24 9.95 10.09
CA ALA A 105 -31.26 11.42 10.07
C ALA A 105 -32.55 11.97 10.69
N ASP A 106 -33.71 11.40 10.36
CA ASP A 106 -35.00 11.78 10.94
C ASP A 106 -35.03 11.57 12.46
N GLY A 107 -34.46 10.47 12.95
CA GLY A 107 -34.32 10.21 14.38
C GLY A 107 -33.47 11.27 15.09
N LEU A 108 -32.33 11.64 14.50
CA LEU A 108 -31.42 12.65 15.04
C LEU A 108 -32.02 14.06 15.00
N ILE A 109 -32.77 14.39 13.95
CA ILE A 109 -33.54 15.64 13.85
C ILE A 109 -34.59 15.71 14.97
N LYS A 110 -35.37 14.64 15.17
CA LYS A 110 -36.37 14.56 16.25
C LYS A 110 -35.73 14.69 17.63
N ALA A 111 -34.51 14.17 17.80
CA ALA A 111 -33.73 14.27 19.02
C ALA A 111 -32.94 15.60 19.16
N ALA A 112 -33.16 16.57 18.26
CA ALA A 112 -32.53 17.89 18.28
C ALA A 112 -30.99 17.90 18.20
N TYR A 113 -30.40 16.91 17.53
CA TYR A 113 -28.98 16.96 17.19
C TYR A 113 -28.74 18.00 16.08
N LYS A 114 -27.62 18.72 16.17
CA LYS A 114 -27.17 19.64 15.13
C LYS A 114 -26.42 18.85 14.06
N LYS A 115 -26.93 18.89 12.82
CA LYS A 115 -26.28 18.33 11.63
C LYS A 115 -25.14 19.23 11.17
N ILE A 116 -24.01 18.63 10.80
CA ILE A 116 -23.00 19.27 9.96
C ILE A 116 -23.30 18.90 8.52
N TYR A 117 -23.65 19.91 7.70
CA TYR A 117 -24.10 19.72 6.31
C TYR A 117 -22.92 19.56 5.34
N LYS A 118 -22.04 18.60 5.66
CA LYS A 118 -20.85 18.25 4.89
C LYS A 118 -20.81 16.74 4.79
N ASP A 119 -20.83 16.23 3.56
CA ASP A 119 -20.73 14.80 3.31
C ASP A 119 -19.30 14.32 3.64
N LEU A 120 -19.21 13.45 4.63
CA LEU A 120 -17.95 12.84 5.08
C LEU A 120 -17.39 11.82 4.07
N ASN A 121 -18.13 11.49 3.01
CA ASN A 121 -17.68 10.66 1.90
C ASN A 121 -17.46 11.46 0.60
N ALA A 122 -17.39 12.79 0.69
CA ALA A 122 -17.31 13.63 -0.51
C ALA A 122 -16.11 13.26 -1.40
N GLY A 123 -16.41 12.89 -2.65
CA GLY A 123 -15.41 12.49 -3.64
C GLY A 123 -14.96 11.02 -3.57
N ALA A 124 -15.37 10.25 -2.56
CA ALA A 124 -15.12 8.81 -2.45
C ALA A 124 -16.24 7.95 -3.10
N GLY A 125 -17.45 8.51 -3.21
CA GLY A 125 -18.64 7.81 -3.71
C GLY A 125 -19.31 6.97 -2.62
N GLY A 126 -20.57 6.53 -2.87
CA GLY A 126 -21.38 5.80 -1.89
C GLY A 126 -22.55 6.62 -1.35
N CYS A 127 -23.14 6.17 -0.24
CA CYS A 127 -24.20 6.92 0.45
C CYS A 127 -23.61 8.09 1.24
N ASP A 128 -24.33 9.21 1.24
CA ASP A 128 -23.96 10.39 2.02
C ASP A 128 -23.83 10.04 3.50
N LEU A 129 -22.72 10.46 4.10
CA LEU A 129 -22.42 10.27 5.50
C LEU A 129 -22.35 11.63 6.19
N TYR A 130 -23.16 11.86 7.22
CA TYR A 130 -23.20 13.16 7.90
C TYR A 130 -22.92 13.03 9.38
N LEU A 131 -22.11 13.97 9.90
CA LEU A 131 -21.83 14.11 11.33
C LEU A 131 -22.91 14.94 12.03
N TRP A 132 -23.24 14.55 13.25
CA TRP A 132 -24.20 15.20 14.11
C TRP A 132 -23.65 15.33 15.52
N TYR A 133 -24.02 16.38 16.22
CA TYR A 133 -23.65 16.54 17.62
C TYR A 133 -24.75 17.19 18.44
N SER A 134 -24.79 16.90 19.74
CA SER A 134 -25.69 17.56 20.70
C SER A 134 -24.87 18.29 21.75
N GLN A 135 -25.36 19.44 22.17
CA GLN A 135 -24.81 20.21 23.28
C GLN A 135 -25.75 20.14 24.48
N GLY A 136 -25.17 20.12 25.68
CA GLY A 136 -25.94 20.02 26.91
C GLY A 136 -25.11 20.42 28.12
N SER A 137 -25.77 20.88 29.17
CA SER A 137 -25.16 21.25 30.44
C SER A 137 -25.99 20.78 31.63
N GLY A 138 -26.84 19.77 31.42
CA GLY A 138 -27.62 19.15 32.47
C GLY A 138 -26.79 18.24 33.37
N GLU A 139 -27.37 17.80 34.47
CA GLU A 139 -26.70 16.93 35.46
C GLU A 139 -26.24 15.58 34.88
N PHE A 140 -26.88 15.13 33.79
CA PHE A 140 -26.54 13.88 33.11
C PHE A 140 -25.69 14.08 31.84
N ASP A 141 -25.35 15.32 31.51
CA ASP A 141 -24.54 15.65 30.35
C ASP A 141 -23.06 15.56 30.70
N THR A 142 -22.33 14.67 30.02
CA THR A 142 -20.88 14.53 30.18
C THR A 142 -20.18 15.28 29.05
N PRO A 143 -19.37 16.32 29.35
CA PRO A 143 -18.63 17.05 28.32
C PRO A 143 -17.62 16.18 27.58
N ILE A 144 -17.61 16.30 26.26
CA ILE A 144 -16.51 15.79 25.43
C ILE A 144 -15.36 16.78 25.51
N VAL A 145 -14.20 16.31 25.98
CA VAL A 145 -13.01 17.16 26.17
C VAL A 145 -11.94 16.91 25.11
N GLU A 146 -12.01 15.77 24.42
CA GLU A 146 -11.04 15.37 23.41
C GLU A 146 -11.72 14.51 22.34
N ILE A 147 -11.36 14.75 21.08
CA ILE A 147 -11.78 13.96 19.93
C ILE A 147 -10.54 13.67 19.09
N SER A 148 -10.30 12.40 18.79
CA SER A 148 -9.27 11.95 17.85
C SER A 148 -9.88 11.14 16.71
N VAL A 149 -9.18 11.12 15.58
CA VAL A 149 -9.49 10.30 14.40
C VAL A 149 -8.35 9.31 14.22
N THR A 150 -8.68 8.05 13.96
CA THR A 150 -7.69 7.02 13.68
C THR A 150 -8.05 6.19 12.46
N THR A 151 -7.03 5.80 11.72
CA THR A 151 -7.11 4.82 10.63
C THR A 151 -6.79 3.41 11.10
N ASP A 152 -6.28 3.25 12.33
CA ASP A 152 -5.95 1.97 12.95
C ASP A 152 -6.80 1.76 14.21
N ALA A 153 -8.11 1.67 13.98
CA ALA A 153 -9.13 1.48 15.01
C ALA A 153 -8.84 0.27 15.90
N ALA A 154 -8.29 -0.81 15.33
CA ALA A 154 -8.04 -2.06 16.04
C ALA A 154 -6.87 -1.94 17.01
N ASN A 155 -5.76 -1.32 16.59
CA ASN A 155 -4.61 -1.13 17.45
C ASN A 155 -4.90 -0.14 18.59
N GLU A 156 -5.55 0.99 18.29
CA GLU A 156 -5.95 1.94 19.35
C GLU A 156 -6.95 1.35 20.35
N ALA A 157 -7.92 0.56 19.87
CA ALA A 157 -8.85 -0.14 20.75
C ALA A 157 -8.10 -1.15 21.65
N CYS A 158 -7.12 -1.86 21.11
CA CYS A 158 -6.26 -2.76 21.89
C CYS A 158 -5.51 -2.00 22.99
N GLU A 159 -4.82 -0.90 22.65
CA GLU A 159 -4.09 -0.07 23.59
C GLU A 159 -4.97 0.48 24.71
N LYS A 160 -6.14 1.04 24.36
CA LYS A 160 -7.07 1.57 25.36
C LYS A 160 -7.65 0.48 26.25
N ASN A 161 -7.92 -0.71 25.71
CA ASN A 161 -8.36 -1.84 26.52
C ASN A 161 -7.26 -2.27 27.51
N VAL A 162 -5.99 -2.32 27.07
CA VAL A 162 -4.85 -2.60 27.95
C VAL A 162 -4.74 -1.56 29.05
N GLN A 163 -4.79 -0.26 28.71
CA GLN A 163 -4.76 0.83 29.68
C GLN A 163 -5.91 0.74 30.68
N LYS A 164 -7.13 0.45 30.20
CA LYS A 164 -8.31 0.29 31.05
C LYS A 164 -8.16 -0.88 32.03
N VAL A 165 -7.64 -2.02 31.59
CA VAL A 165 -7.38 -3.16 32.47
C VAL A 165 -6.33 -2.79 33.51
N CYS A 166 -5.25 -2.08 33.12
CA CYS A 166 -4.23 -1.62 34.05
C CYS A 166 -4.78 -0.61 35.07
N ALA A 167 -5.60 0.36 34.64
CA ALA A 167 -6.14 1.40 35.51
C ALA A 167 -7.15 0.86 36.55
N ASN A 168 -7.86 -0.22 36.24
CA ASN A 168 -8.87 -0.81 37.12
C ASN A 168 -8.33 -1.97 37.98
N SER A 169 -7.07 -2.38 37.81
CA SER A 169 -6.47 -3.48 38.56
C SER A 169 -5.60 -2.97 39.72
N SER A 170 -5.53 -3.74 40.81
CA SER A 170 -4.58 -3.46 41.89
C SER A 170 -3.15 -3.85 41.48
N GLU A 171 -2.15 -3.19 42.07
CA GLU A 171 -0.73 -3.39 41.73
C GLU A 171 -0.29 -4.87 41.81
N GLU A 172 -0.77 -5.58 42.83
CA GLU A 172 -0.51 -7.01 43.04
C GLU A 172 -1.03 -7.92 41.91
N ASN A 173 -2.02 -7.46 41.14
CA ASN A 173 -2.67 -8.21 40.06
C ASN A 173 -2.30 -7.70 38.66
N LEU A 174 -1.43 -6.68 38.55
CA LEU A 174 -1.07 -6.12 37.25
C LEU A 174 -0.21 -7.06 36.41
N GLN A 175 0.65 -7.83 37.07
CA GLN A 175 1.56 -8.74 36.39
C GLN A 175 1.00 -10.17 36.39
N PRO A 176 1.19 -10.91 35.28
CA PRO A 176 2.06 -10.62 34.13
C PRO A 176 1.38 -9.88 32.96
N PHE A 177 0.11 -9.51 33.10
CA PHE A 177 -0.69 -8.96 32.01
C PHE A 177 -0.08 -7.68 31.42
N LYS A 178 0.27 -6.70 32.29
CA LYS A 178 0.82 -5.42 31.86
C LYS A 178 2.10 -5.58 31.06
N GLU A 179 3.04 -6.39 31.53
CA GLU A 179 4.31 -6.64 30.82
C GLU A 179 4.08 -7.33 29.47
N LYS A 180 3.29 -8.40 29.44
CA LYS A 180 3.02 -9.13 28.20
C LYS A 180 2.29 -8.29 27.16
N MET A 181 1.29 -7.52 27.57
CA MET A 181 0.55 -6.66 26.67
C MET A 181 1.37 -5.46 26.19
N ALA A 182 2.21 -4.88 27.05
CA ALA A 182 3.14 -3.83 26.62
C ALA A 182 4.13 -4.35 25.57
N GLY A 183 4.67 -5.56 25.76
CA GLY A 183 5.54 -6.20 24.76
C GLY A 183 4.82 -6.51 23.45
N PHE A 184 3.58 -7.00 23.52
CA PHE A 184 2.75 -7.28 22.33
C PHE A 184 2.45 -6.01 21.52
N VAL A 185 1.96 -4.95 22.18
CA VAL A 185 1.65 -3.68 21.53
C VAL A 185 2.90 -3.06 20.92
N SER A 186 4.02 -3.03 21.65
CA SER A 186 5.28 -2.46 21.14
C SER A 186 5.81 -3.21 19.92
N ALA A 187 5.73 -4.55 19.91
CA ALA A 187 6.12 -5.36 18.76
C ALA A 187 5.22 -5.08 17.54
N ALA A 188 3.90 -5.04 17.74
CA ALA A 188 2.94 -4.75 16.67
C ALA A 188 3.14 -3.36 16.05
N GLN A 189 3.34 -2.33 16.88
CA GLN A 189 3.64 -0.97 16.41
C GLN A 189 4.95 -0.91 15.61
N THR A 190 5.98 -1.64 16.05
CA THR A 190 7.28 -1.68 15.35
C THR A 190 7.14 -2.33 13.98
N GLU A 191 6.42 -3.46 13.90
CA GLU A 191 6.16 -4.15 12.64
C GLU A 191 5.31 -3.30 11.68
N HIS A 192 4.25 -2.66 12.19
CA HIS A 192 3.41 -1.76 11.41
C HIS A 192 4.23 -0.59 10.84
N SER A 193 5.03 0.08 11.67
CA SER A 193 5.87 1.20 11.23
C SER A 193 6.91 0.76 10.18
N ALA A 194 7.51 -0.41 10.33
CA ALA A 194 8.47 -0.94 9.36
C ALA A 194 7.82 -1.26 8.00
N GLU A 195 6.61 -1.83 8.01
CA GLU A 195 5.86 -2.12 6.78
C GLU A 195 5.39 -0.82 6.10
N GLU A 196 4.98 0.19 6.88
CA GLU A 196 4.61 1.51 6.37
C GLU A 196 5.80 2.20 5.68
N GLU A 197 6.99 2.16 6.29
CA GLU A 197 8.23 2.67 5.65
C GLU A 197 8.58 1.91 4.36
N SER A 198 8.41 0.58 4.35
CA SER A 198 8.64 -0.25 3.17
C SER A 198 7.70 0.11 2.02
N LEU A 199 6.41 0.32 2.32
CA LEU A 199 5.40 0.76 1.35
C LEU A 199 5.74 2.13 0.77
N ASP A 200 6.13 3.07 1.62
CA ASP A 200 6.53 4.43 1.22
C ASP A 200 7.74 4.41 0.28
N LEU A 201 8.75 3.59 0.58
CA LEU A 201 9.92 3.40 -0.28
C LEU A 201 9.54 2.76 -1.62
N ALA A 202 8.67 1.75 -1.62
CA ALA A 202 8.18 1.11 -2.84
C ALA A 202 7.42 2.10 -3.73
N GLN A 203 6.55 2.93 -3.14
CA GLN A 203 5.78 3.93 -3.86
C GLN A 203 6.67 5.02 -4.48
N ARG A 204 7.66 5.54 -3.74
CA ARG A 204 8.63 6.51 -4.27
C ARG A 204 9.44 5.93 -5.42
N SER A 205 9.97 4.71 -5.26
CA SER A 205 10.72 4.01 -6.32
C SER A 205 9.87 3.79 -7.58
N PHE A 206 8.59 3.47 -7.42
CA PHE A 206 7.65 3.36 -8.53
C PHE A 206 7.44 4.70 -9.24
N GLN A 207 7.25 5.80 -8.50
CA GLN A 207 7.11 7.15 -9.06
C GLN A 207 8.37 7.60 -9.81
N ASP A 208 9.55 7.32 -9.26
CA ASP A 208 10.84 7.58 -9.93
C ASP A 208 10.93 6.81 -11.26
N THR A 209 10.49 5.55 -11.27
CA THR A 209 10.44 4.71 -12.48
C THR A 209 9.49 5.27 -13.52
N VAL A 210 8.26 5.64 -13.10
CA VAL A 210 7.26 6.27 -13.98
C VAL A 210 7.79 7.56 -14.59
N SER A 211 8.44 8.40 -13.79
CA SER A 211 9.06 9.65 -14.21
C SER A 211 10.19 9.42 -15.20
N TYR A 212 11.11 8.49 -14.90
CA TYR A 212 12.26 8.16 -15.74
C TYR A 212 11.83 7.68 -17.14
N PHE A 213 10.81 6.83 -17.23
CA PHE A 213 10.29 6.33 -18.50
C PHE A 213 9.25 7.27 -19.15
N GLY A 214 8.88 8.37 -18.49
CA GLY A 214 7.90 9.33 -19.01
C GLY A 214 6.51 8.75 -19.21
N VAL A 215 6.12 7.75 -18.42
CA VAL A 215 4.80 7.10 -18.52
C VAL A 215 3.75 8.09 -18.03
N LYS A 216 2.70 8.29 -18.84
CA LYS A 216 1.61 9.21 -18.51
C LYS A 216 0.38 8.45 -18.01
N PRO A 217 -0.41 9.04 -17.09
CA PRO A 217 -1.70 8.49 -16.69
C PRO A 217 -2.64 8.34 -17.88
N LYS A 218 -3.62 7.42 -17.77
CA LYS A 218 -4.69 7.33 -18.77
C LYS A 218 -5.62 8.53 -18.68
N SER A 219 -6.34 8.81 -19.77
CA SER A 219 -7.30 9.92 -19.82
C SER A 219 -8.37 9.76 -18.72
N GLY A 220 -8.40 10.70 -17.78
CA GLY A 220 -9.31 10.70 -16.63
C GLY A 220 -8.71 10.19 -15.32
N GLU A 221 -7.49 9.62 -15.35
CA GLU A 221 -6.77 9.19 -14.13
C GLU A 221 -5.77 10.27 -13.68
N LYS A 222 -5.61 10.44 -12.36
CA LYS A 222 -4.63 11.38 -11.78
C LYS A 222 -3.22 10.80 -11.72
N ASP A 223 -3.10 9.50 -11.47
CA ASP A 223 -1.84 8.79 -11.26
C ASP A 223 -1.68 7.61 -12.22
N VAL A 224 -0.44 7.19 -12.47
CA VAL A 224 -0.15 6.01 -13.30
C VAL A 224 -0.40 4.73 -12.50
N ALA A 225 -1.34 3.90 -12.95
CA ALA A 225 -1.59 2.61 -12.33
C ALA A 225 -0.37 1.66 -12.45
N PRO A 226 0.05 0.95 -11.38
CA PRO A 226 1.17 0.01 -11.42
C PRO A 226 1.08 -1.04 -12.53
N ASN A 227 -0.13 -1.56 -12.77
CA ASN A 227 -0.39 -2.55 -13.81
C ASN A 227 0.05 -2.07 -15.22
N LEU A 228 -0.07 -0.77 -15.53
CA LEU A 228 0.35 -0.23 -16.82
C LEU A 228 1.86 -0.39 -17.02
N VAL A 229 2.66 -0.02 -16.02
CA VAL A 229 4.12 -0.09 -16.09
C VAL A 229 4.60 -1.54 -16.14
N PHE A 230 4.07 -2.40 -15.27
CA PHE A 230 4.50 -3.80 -15.21
C PHE A 230 4.11 -4.58 -16.46
N MET A 231 2.98 -4.28 -17.08
CA MET A 231 2.57 -4.89 -18.36
C MET A 231 3.56 -4.53 -19.48
N LEU A 232 3.90 -3.25 -19.64
CA LEU A 232 4.87 -2.80 -20.64
C LEU A 232 6.26 -3.40 -20.40
N TRP A 233 6.69 -3.46 -19.13
CA TRP A 233 7.98 -4.05 -18.76
C TRP A 233 8.02 -5.55 -19.05
N TYR A 234 6.93 -6.27 -18.76
CA TYR A 234 6.82 -7.70 -19.06
C TYR A 234 6.92 -7.99 -20.56
N GLU A 235 6.21 -7.23 -21.40
CA GLU A 235 6.28 -7.35 -22.85
C GLU A 235 7.70 -7.07 -23.37
N PHE A 236 8.31 -5.98 -22.90
CA PHE A 236 9.70 -5.66 -23.23
C PHE A 236 10.67 -6.79 -22.85
N CYS A 237 10.55 -7.36 -21.65
CA CYS A 237 11.42 -8.45 -21.20
C CYS A 237 11.27 -9.70 -22.07
N ASN A 238 10.05 -10.01 -22.50
CA ASN A 238 9.78 -11.13 -23.40
C ASN A 238 10.39 -10.90 -24.79
N ASP A 239 10.20 -9.72 -25.36
CA ASP A 239 10.79 -9.37 -26.66
C ASP A 239 12.31 -9.38 -26.61
N PHE A 240 12.89 -8.82 -25.55
CA PHE A 240 14.33 -8.84 -25.30
C PHE A 240 14.86 -10.28 -25.21
N LYS A 241 14.23 -11.13 -24.40
CA LYS A 241 14.59 -12.55 -24.27
C LYS A 241 14.53 -13.28 -25.61
N ASN A 242 13.49 -13.04 -26.40
CA ASN A 242 13.29 -13.65 -27.71
C ASN A 242 14.36 -13.19 -28.71
N ALA A 243 14.62 -11.89 -28.78
CA ALA A 243 15.65 -11.30 -29.64
C ALA A 243 17.05 -11.80 -29.26
N TRP A 244 17.39 -11.79 -27.97
CA TRP A 244 18.65 -12.30 -27.44
C TRP A 244 18.88 -13.77 -27.82
N THR A 245 17.86 -14.61 -27.65
CA THR A 245 17.93 -16.04 -28.00
C THR A 245 18.17 -16.23 -29.50
N ARG A 246 17.50 -15.45 -30.36
CA ARG A 246 17.69 -15.51 -31.81
C ARG A 246 19.09 -15.06 -32.22
N GLN A 247 19.59 -13.95 -31.65
CA GLN A 247 20.92 -13.43 -31.92
C GLN A 247 22.01 -14.43 -31.51
N ASN A 248 21.90 -15.04 -30.32
CA ASN A 248 22.86 -16.05 -29.88
C ASN A 248 22.89 -17.29 -30.79
N LYS A 249 21.72 -17.74 -31.28
CA LYS A 249 21.66 -18.82 -32.27
C LYS A 249 22.34 -18.43 -33.59
N LYS A 250 22.16 -17.19 -34.04
CA LYS A 250 22.79 -16.66 -35.26
C LYS A 250 24.31 -16.61 -35.11
N ILE A 251 24.82 -16.02 -34.03
CA ILE A 251 26.25 -15.92 -33.73
C ILE A 251 26.89 -17.31 -33.68
N SER A 252 26.27 -18.28 -32.99
CA SER A 252 26.78 -19.65 -32.92
C SER A 252 26.84 -20.31 -34.30
N LYS A 253 25.83 -20.09 -35.16
CA LYS A 253 25.81 -20.64 -36.53
C LYS A 253 26.88 -20.00 -37.42
N GLU A 254 27.11 -18.70 -37.29
CA GLU A 254 28.15 -17.98 -38.03
C GLU A 254 29.55 -18.44 -37.61
N LYS A 255 29.83 -18.53 -36.30
CA LYS A 255 31.10 -19.05 -35.78
C LYS A 255 31.39 -20.49 -36.24
N LEU A 256 30.37 -21.35 -36.29
CA LEU A 256 30.54 -22.71 -36.78
C LEU A 256 30.88 -22.74 -38.27
N LYS A 257 30.21 -21.93 -39.09
CA LYS A 257 30.50 -21.82 -40.53
C LYS A 257 31.92 -21.30 -40.77
N GLU A 258 32.33 -20.26 -40.06
CA GLU A 258 33.67 -19.67 -40.17
C GLU A 258 34.76 -20.70 -39.80
N ALA A 259 34.56 -21.46 -38.72
CA ALA A 259 35.48 -22.54 -38.34
C ALA A 259 35.55 -23.65 -39.41
N GLN A 260 34.41 -24.04 -39.99
CA GLN A 260 34.36 -25.02 -41.07
C GLN A 260 35.07 -24.54 -42.34
N GLU A 261 34.90 -23.26 -42.70
CA GLU A 261 35.57 -22.66 -43.87
C GLU A 261 37.08 -22.53 -43.65
N ASN A 262 37.52 -22.14 -42.46
CA ASN A 262 38.93 -22.08 -42.10
C ASN A 262 39.61 -23.46 -42.22
N ILE A 263 38.98 -24.52 -41.69
CA ILE A 263 39.47 -25.90 -41.84
C ILE A 263 39.60 -26.28 -43.32
N LYS A 264 38.56 -26.03 -44.14
CA LYS A 264 38.60 -26.32 -45.58
C LYS A 264 39.76 -25.60 -46.29
N LYS A 265 40.00 -24.33 -45.96
CA LYS A 265 41.07 -23.52 -46.52
C LYS A 265 42.45 -24.10 -46.16
N ILE A 266 42.69 -24.43 -44.89
CA ILE A 266 43.95 -25.06 -44.44
C ILE A 266 44.17 -26.42 -45.12
N THR A 267 43.13 -27.25 -45.25
CA THR A 267 43.23 -28.55 -45.92
C THR A 267 43.50 -28.40 -47.42
N ALA A 268 42.92 -27.40 -48.09
CA ALA A 268 43.16 -27.11 -49.50
C ALA A 268 44.55 -26.51 -49.76
N GLU A 269 45.03 -25.64 -48.88
CA GLU A 269 46.38 -25.04 -48.91
C GLU A 269 47.47 -26.07 -48.59
N LYS A 270 47.20 -27.05 -47.72
CA LYS A 270 48.04 -28.25 -47.53
C LYS A 270 47.94 -29.24 -48.70
N ARG A 271 47.82 -28.76 -49.94
CA ARG A 271 48.13 -29.57 -51.13
C ARG A 271 49.55 -30.09 -50.97
N VAL A 272 49.64 -31.36 -50.55
CA VAL A 272 50.87 -32.13 -50.52
C VAL A 272 51.39 -32.15 -51.95
N GLU A 273 52.44 -31.38 -52.23
CA GLU A 273 53.29 -31.64 -53.39
C GLU A 273 53.89 -33.03 -53.18
N THR A 274 53.24 -34.04 -53.75
CA THR A 274 53.84 -35.35 -53.90
C THR A 274 54.99 -35.20 -54.89
N LYS A 275 56.20 -34.92 -54.37
CA LYS A 275 57.42 -35.12 -55.15
C LYS A 275 57.40 -36.55 -55.67
N LYS A 276 57.47 -36.68 -57.00
CA LYS A 276 57.53 -37.96 -57.73
C LYS A 276 58.52 -38.87 -57.00
N ILE A 277 58.06 -40.03 -56.51
CA ILE A 277 58.91 -40.97 -55.76
C ILE A 277 60.10 -41.30 -56.65
N ASN A 278 61.31 -41.08 -56.13
CA ASN A 278 62.53 -41.44 -56.85
C ASN A 278 62.52 -42.95 -57.08
N ALA A 279 62.59 -43.36 -58.35
CA ALA A 279 62.57 -44.77 -58.76
C ALA A 279 63.73 -45.59 -58.16
N ASN A 280 64.82 -44.94 -57.75
CA ASN A 280 65.96 -45.57 -57.06
C ASN A 280 65.85 -45.51 -55.53
N SER A 281 64.74 -45.03 -54.96
CA SER A 281 64.56 -44.99 -53.51
C SER A 281 64.56 -46.40 -52.93
N LEU A 282 65.11 -46.55 -51.73
CA LEU A 282 65.17 -47.84 -51.02
C LEU A 282 63.77 -48.48 -50.90
N LYS A 283 62.73 -47.64 -50.74
CA LYS A 283 61.33 -48.07 -50.67
C LYS A 283 60.83 -48.71 -51.97
N GLU A 284 61.20 -48.16 -53.12
CA GLU A 284 60.82 -48.73 -54.42
C GLU A 284 61.63 -49.99 -54.75
N ARG A 285 62.92 -50.01 -54.38
CA ARG A 285 63.78 -51.20 -54.54
C ARG A 285 63.29 -52.38 -53.69
N LEU A 286 62.81 -52.13 -52.47
CA LEU A 286 62.20 -53.17 -51.62
C LEU A 286 60.91 -53.71 -52.25
N ARG A 287 60.07 -52.82 -52.79
CA ARG A 287 58.80 -53.20 -53.42
C ARG A 287 58.98 -54.03 -54.68
N GLN A 288 59.99 -53.72 -55.51
CA GLN A 288 60.34 -54.55 -56.67
C GLN A 288 60.93 -55.91 -56.28
N LYS A 289 61.70 -55.96 -55.17
CA LYS A 289 62.23 -57.22 -54.65
C LYS A 289 61.12 -58.12 -54.11
N GLU A 290 60.13 -57.57 -53.41
CA GLU A 290 58.94 -58.29 -52.94
C GLU A 290 58.09 -58.82 -54.11
N ALA A 291 57.93 -58.02 -55.17
CA ALA A 291 57.20 -58.44 -56.36
C ALA A 291 57.91 -59.57 -57.14
N GLY A 292 59.25 -59.57 -57.18
CA GLY A 292 60.04 -60.63 -57.83
C GLY A 292 60.08 -61.95 -57.05
N VAL A 293 59.93 -61.91 -55.71
CA VAL A 293 59.88 -63.11 -54.86
C VAL A 293 58.54 -63.85 -55.00
N SER A 294 57.49 -63.20 -55.49
CA SER A 294 56.17 -63.81 -55.68
C SER A 294 55.99 -64.52 -57.04
N SER A 295 57.00 -64.54 -57.92
CA SER A 295 56.93 -65.19 -59.25
C SER A 295 57.97 -66.30 -59.48
N SER A 296 58.36 -67.04 -58.43
CA SER A 296 59.16 -68.27 -58.55
C SER A 296 58.55 -69.40 -57.73
#